data_AF-A0AAD8C3A2-F1
#
_entry.id   AF-A0AAD8C3A2-F1
#
_cell.length_a   1.000
_cell.length_b   1.000
_cell.length_c   1.000
_cell.angle_alpha   90.00
_cell.angle_beta   90.00
_cell.angle_gamma   90.00
#
_symmetry.space_group_name_H-M   'P 1'
#
loop_
_entity.id
_entity.type
_entity.pdbx_description
1 polymer ?
#
loop_
_entity_poly.entity_id
_entity_poly.type
_entity_poly.pdbx_seq_one_letter_code
_entity_poly.pdbx_strand_id
1 'polypeptide(L)'
;TRPRSHSSQHSLNKITHSTEKDLNKRSDNEVNVQIFKTSEEIKSVEKHLIHLKQQLARNLSRDKKMADTVREKIRQQEKYLGQLKTSSQTLETHRDRRSAHKKLSLF
;
A
#
# COMPACT_ATOMS: atom_id res chain seq x y z
N THR A 1 13.93 -37.26 1.61
CA THR A 1 13.99 -35.83 2.00
C THR A 1 12.63 -35.20 1.78
N ARG A 2 11.92 -34.79 2.84
CA ARG A 2 10.57 -34.18 2.75
C ARG A 2 10.69 -32.69 2.43
N PRO A 3 9.95 -32.13 1.46
CA PRO A 3 9.91 -30.69 1.25
C PRO A 3 9.05 -30.03 2.33
N ARG A 4 9.65 -29.05 3.01
CA ARG A 4 9.00 -28.24 4.05
C ARG A 4 8.18 -27.15 3.36
N SER A 5 6.88 -27.39 3.24
CA SER A 5 5.91 -26.41 2.74
C SER A 5 5.78 -25.26 3.74
N HIS A 6 6.60 -24.22 3.60
CA HIS A 6 6.36 -22.94 4.25
C HIS A 6 5.21 -22.24 3.52
N SER A 7 3.96 -22.57 3.89
CA SER A 7 2.85 -21.69 3.58
C SER A 7 3.01 -20.43 4.44
N SER A 8 3.70 -19.44 3.90
CA SER A 8 3.63 -18.07 4.39
C SER A 8 2.21 -17.59 4.14
N GLN A 9 1.30 -17.91 5.06
CA GLN A 9 0.06 -17.18 5.22
C GLN A 9 0.44 -15.81 5.77
N HIS A 10 1.04 -14.97 4.91
CA HIS A 10 0.93 -13.54 5.08
C HIS A 10 -0.56 -13.26 4.97
N SER A 11 -1.19 -13.08 6.13
CA SER A 11 -2.49 -12.47 6.27
C SER A 11 -2.39 -11.17 5.48
N LEU A 12 -2.85 -11.20 4.23
CA LEU A 12 -3.15 -10.04 3.44
C LEU A 12 -4.23 -9.33 4.23
N ASN A 13 -3.81 -8.53 5.21
CA ASN A 13 -4.59 -7.47 5.80
C ASN A 13 -4.89 -6.56 4.63
N LYS A 14 -5.94 -6.92 3.89
CA LYS A 14 -6.49 -6.18 2.77
C LYS A 14 -6.66 -4.79 3.33
N ILE A 15 -5.79 -3.85 2.92
CA ILE A 15 -5.93 -2.45 3.26
C ILE A 15 -7.26 -2.06 2.63
N THR A 16 -8.30 -2.11 3.44
CA THR A 16 -9.66 -1.84 3.00
C THR A 16 -9.64 -0.39 2.60
N HIS A 17 -9.95 -0.12 1.33
CA HIS A 17 -10.31 1.21 0.85
C HIS A 17 -11.38 1.74 1.80
N SER A 18 -10.94 2.54 2.77
CA SER A 18 -11.78 2.96 3.88
C SER A 18 -12.48 4.21 3.40
N THR A 19 -13.79 4.12 3.17
CA THR A 19 -14.57 5.30 2.80
C THR A 19 -14.64 6.25 4.00
N GLU A 20 -14.81 7.56 3.77
CA GLU A 20 -14.91 8.54 4.87
C GLU A 20 -15.96 8.15 5.93
N LYS A 21 -17.05 7.50 5.51
CA LYS A 21 -18.09 6.99 6.42
C LYS A 21 -17.58 5.89 7.36
N ASP A 22 -16.68 5.03 6.88
CA ASP A 22 -16.07 3.99 7.69
C ASP A 22 -15.04 4.58 8.66
N LEU A 23 -14.32 5.61 8.22
CA LEU A 23 -13.34 6.30 9.05
C LEU A 23 -13.99 7.02 10.23
N ASN A 24 -15.20 7.57 10.06
CA ASN A 24 -15.93 8.25 11.14
C ASN A 24 -16.27 7.33 12.32
N LYS A 25 -16.39 6.02 12.11
CA LYS A 25 -16.69 5.04 13.16
C LYS A 25 -15.44 4.55 13.92
N ARG A 26 -14.26 4.76 13.36
CA ARG A 26 -12.98 4.31 13.94
C ARG A 26 -12.48 5.30 14.98
N SER A 27 -11.80 4.80 16.00
CA SER A 27 -11.03 5.61 16.94
C SER A 27 -9.80 6.25 16.30
N ASP A 28 -9.28 7.31 16.91
CA ASP A 28 -8.08 7.99 16.39
C ASP A 28 -6.85 7.07 16.39
N ASN A 29 -6.74 6.18 17.39
CA ASN A 29 -5.67 5.19 17.44
C ASN A 29 -5.76 4.22 16.25
N GLU A 30 -6.95 3.75 15.89
CA GLU A 30 -7.15 2.89 14.72
C GLU A 30 -6.80 3.61 13.42
N VAL A 31 -7.16 4.90 13.30
CA VAL A 31 -6.77 5.72 12.14
C VAL A 31 -5.25 5.86 12.05
N ASN A 32 -4.57 6.16 13.16
CA ASN A 32 -3.11 6.28 13.21
C ASN A 32 -2.40 4.96 12.87
N VAL A 33 -2.89 3.82 13.38
CA VAL A 33 -2.38 2.49 13.03
C VAL A 33 -2.58 2.21 11.54
N GLN A 34 -3.72 2.59 10.97
CA GLN A 34 -3.98 2.42 9.54
C GLN A 34 -3.04 3.29 8.68
N ILE A 35 -2.78 4.53 9.09
CA ILE A 35 -1.80 5.42 8.42
C ILE A 35 -0.42 4.76 8.42
N PHE A 36 0.03 4.28 9.58
CA PHE A 36 1.33 3.60 9.70
C PHE A 36 1.43 2.38 8.79
N LYS A 37 0.42 1.50 8.81
CA LYS A 37 0.37 0.30 7.95
C LYS A 37 0.39 0.67 6.46
N THR A 38 -0.37 1.68 6.07
CA THR A 38 -0.45 2.14 4.68
C THR A 38 0.90 2.71 4.22
N SER A 39 1.57 3.49 5.07
CA SER A 39 2.92 4.02 4.82
C SER A 39 3.96 2.89 4.64
N GLU A 40 3.96 1.88 5.51
CA GLU A 40 4.89 0.75 5.39
C GLU A 40 4.64 -0.07 4.13
N GLU A 41 3.38 -0.26 3.76
CA GLU A 41 3.03 -0.92 2.50
C GLU A 41 3.51 -0.10 1.28
N ILE A 42 3.33 1.22 1.28
CA ILE A 42 3.86 2.10 0.23
C ILE A 42 5.36 1.89 0.05
N LYS A 43 6.13 1.90 1.15
CA LYS A 43 7.59 1.66 1.11
C LYS A 43 7.92 0.27 0.56
N SER A 44 7.15 -0.74 0.95
CA SER A 44 7.32 -2.12 0.48
C SER A 44 7.11 -2.23 -1.03
N VAL A 45 6.02 -1.64 -1.54
CA VAL A 45 5.69 -1.62 -2.97
C VAL A 45 6.72 -0.82 -3.78
N GLU A 46 7.19 0.32 -3.27
CA GLU A 46 8.23 1.12 -3.91
C GLU A 46 9.56 0.35 -4.02
N LYS A 47 9.98 -0.36 -2.96
CA LYS A 47 11.14 -1.26 -3.02
C LYS A 47 10.95 -2.38 -4.05
N HIS A 48 9.77 -2.99 -4.08
CA HIS A 48 9.47 -4.04 -5.06
C HIS A 48 9.50 -3.52 -6.50
N LEU A 49 8.99 -2.31 -6.74
CA LEU A 49 9.06 -1.64 -8.05
C LEU A 49 10.49 -1.39 -8.50
N ILE A 50 11.39 -1.00 -7.60
CA ILE A 50 12.82 -0.85 -7.92
C ILE A 50 13.40 -2.18 -8.41
N HIS A 51 13.11 -3.28 -7.72
CA HIS A 51 13.57 -4.61 -8.12
C HIS A 51 13.00 -5.07 -9.47
N LEU A 52 11.71 -4.83 -9.72
CA LEU A 52 11.09 -5.14 -11.02
C LEU A 52 11.69 -4.31 -12.16
N LYS A 53 11.96 -3.02 -11.93
CA LYS A 53 12.60 -2.15 -12.91
C LYS A 53 14.02 -2.62 -13.25
N GLN A 54 14.79 -3.04 -12.24
CA GLN A 54 16.11 -3.67 -12.46
C GLN A 54 15.99 -5.00 -13.21
N GLN A 55 14.99 -5.83 -12.88
CA GLN A 55 14.73 -7.08 -13.61
C GLN A 55 14.36 -6.82 -15.07
N LEU A 56 13.55 -5.80 -15.34
CA LEU A 56 13.20 -5.39 -16.70
C LEU A 56 14.44 -4.97 -17.47
N ALA A 57 15.29 -4.12 -16.88
CA ALA A 57 16.53 -3.66 -17.50
C ALA A 57 17.44 -4.82 -17.96
N ARG A 58 17.53 -5.89 -17.16
CA ARG A 58 18.31 -7.09 -17.50
C ARG A 58 17.69 -7.96 -18.60
N ASN A 59 16.36 -7.97 -18.73
CA ASN A 59 15.66 -8.84 -19.68
C ASN A 59 15.32 -8.16 -21.02
N LEU A 60 15.41 -6.83 -21.11
CA LEU A 60 15.08 -6.05 -22.31
C LEU A 60 15.79 -6.55 -23.57
N SER A 61 17.06 -6.95 -23.47
CA SER A 61 17.86 -7.40 -24.61
C SER A 61 17.87 -8.92 -24.81
N ARG A 62 17.42 -9.70 -23.81
CA ARG A 62 17.59 -11.16 -23.79
C ARG A 62 16.30 -11.93 -24.00
N ASP A 63 15.20 -11.48 -23.39
CA ASP A 63 13.93 -12.19 -23.42
C ASP A 63 12.77 -11.20 -23.43
N LYS A 64 12.22 -10.98 -24.63
CA LYS A 64 11.09 -10.08 -24.86
C LYS A 64 9.83 -10.52 -24.10
N LYS A 65 9.54 -11.83 -24.03
CA LYS A 65 8.34 -12.34 -23.34
C LYS A 65 8.45 -12.11 -21.83
N MET A 66 9.63 -12.36 -21.26
CA MET A 66 9.90 -12.06 -19.86
C MET A 66 9.84 -10.54 -19.60
N ALA A 67 10.42 -9.72 -20.48
CA ALA A 67 10.36 -8.26 -20.36
C ALA A 67 8.91 -7.76 -20.36
N ASP A 68 8.05 -8.27 -21.24
CA ASP A 68 6.63 -7.90 -21.30
C ASP A 68 5.86 -8.35 -20.05
N THR A 69 6.18 -9.54 -19.51
CA THR A 69 5.60 -10.01 -18.24
C THR A 69 6.01 -9.13 -17.07
N VAL A 70 7.27 -8.70 -17.01
CA VAL A 70 7.77 -7.80 -15.96
C VAL A 70 7.16 -6.40 -16.10
N ARG A 71 6.95 -5.89 -17.32
CA ARG A 71 6.25 -4.63 -17.56
C ARG A 71 4.82 -4.65 -17.03
N GLU A 72 4.09 -5.72 -17.29
CA GLU A 72 2.72 -5.85 -16.77
C GLU A 72 2.70 -5.88 -15.24
N LYS A 73 3.65 -6.59 -14.61
CA LYS A 73 3.81 -6.56 -13.14
C LYS A 73 4.11 -5.16 -12.61
N ILE A 74 4.99 -4.41 -13.27
CA ILE A 74 5.28 -3.01 -12.91
C ILE A 74 4.00 -2.18 -12.98
N ARG A 75 3.23 -2.28 -14.07
CA ARG A 75 1.98 -1.53 -14.25
C ARG A 75 0.96 -1.83 -13.14
N GLN A 76 0.82 -3.09 -12.77
CA GLN A 76 -0.08 -3.51 -11.68
C GLN A 76 0.38 -2.94 -10.33
N GLN A 77 1.68 -3.00 -10.05
CA GLN A 77 2.26 -2.45 -8.82
C GLN A 77 2.17 -0.92 -8.76
N GLU A 78 2.36 -0.22 -9.87
CA GLU A 78 2.19 1.24 -9.95
C GLU A 78 0.73 1.65 -9.72
N LYS A 79 -0.23 0.90 -10.28
CA LYS A 79 -1.66 1.12 -10.02
C LYS A 79 -1.99 0.93 -8.54
N TYR A 80 -1.49 -0.13 -7.92
CA TYR A 80 -1.70 -0.40 -6.50
C TYR A 80 -1.05 0.68 -5.62
N LEU A 81 0.17 1.13 -5.96
CA LEU A 81 0.82 2.24 -5.29
C LEU A 81 -0.03 3.52 -5.34
N GLY A 82 -0.64 3.83 -6.50
CA GLY A 82 -1.55 4.96 -6.64
C GLY A 82 -2.77 4.85 -5.72
N GLN A 83 -3.33 3.65 -5.56
CA GLN A 83 -4.42 3.38 -4.63
C GLN A 83 -3.99 3.59 -3.17
N LEU A 84 -2.82 3.10 -2.78
CA LEU A 84 -2.27 3.29 -1.44
C LEU A 84 -2.01 4.76 -1.12
N LYS A 85 -1.43 5.52 -2.05
CA LYS A 85 -1.19 6.96 -1.88
C LYS A 85 -2.49 7.74 -1.68
N THR A 86 -3.51 7.42 -2.48
CA THR A 86 -4.85 7.99 -2.32
C THR A 86 -5.46 7.66 -0.95
N SER A 87 -5.30 6.41 -0.50
CA SER A 87 -5.75 5.98 0.83
C SER A 87 -5.00 6.71 1.95
N SER A 88 -3.67 6.87 1.84
CA SER A 88 -2.88 7.62 2.84
C SER A 88 -3.35 9.05 2.96
N GLN A 89 -3.53 9.74 1.82
CA GLN A 89 -4.02 11.11 1.80
C GLN A 89 -5.40 11.25 2.45
N THR A 90 -6.29 10.29 2.23
CA THR A 90 -7.64 10.28 2.80
C THR A 90 -7.59 10.13 4.32
N LEU A 91 -6.75 9.21 4.82
CA LEU A 91 -6.56 8.99 6.25
C LEU A 91 -5.94 10.20 6.95
N GLU A 92 -4.92 10.82 6.35
CA GLU A 92 -4.27 12.02 6.87
C GLU A 92 -5.24 13.20 6.92
N THR A 93 -5.98 13.44 5.83
CA THR A 93 -7.00 14.50 5.77
C THR A 93 -8.07 14.31 6.84
N HIS A 94 -8.50 13.06 7.06
CA HIS A 94 -9.49 12.73 8.09
C HIS A 94 -8.96 12.97 9.51
N ARG A 95 -7.73 12.54 9.79
CA ARG A 95 -7.05 12.78 11.07
C ARG A 95 -6.95 14.28 11.35
N ASP A 96 -6.54 15.07 10.37
CA ASP A 96 -6.33 16.51 10.52
C ASP A 96 -7.67 17.24 10.75
N ARG A 97 -8.73 16.86 10.03
CA ARG A 97 -10.10 17.37 10.27
C ARG A 97 -10.58 17.06 11.70
N ARG A 98 -10.37 15.84 12.18
CA ARG A 98 -10.73 15.46 13.56
C ARG A 98 -9.97 16.27 14.61
N SER A 99 -8.67 16.45 14.40
CA SER A 99 -7.82 17.26 15.27
C SER A 99 -8.32 18.71 15.34
N ALA A 100 -8.65 19.31 14.18
CA ALA A 100 -9.21 20.64 14.10
C ALA A 100 -10.57 20.75 14.81
N HIS A 101 -11.48 19.78 14.62
CA HIS A 101 -12.76 19.76 15.31
C HIS A 101 -12.58 19.70 16.83
N LYS A 102 -11.71 18.81 17.34
CA LYS A 102 -11.41 18.71 18.77
C LYS A 102 -10.94 20.03 19.36
N LYS A 103 -10.07 20.76 18.64
CA LYS A 103 -9.58 22.08 19.05
C LYS A 103 -10.72 23.10 19.18
N LEU A 104 -11.69 23.08 18.26
CA LEU A 104 -12.83 24.00 18.28
C LEU A 104 -13.86 23.64 19.37
N SER A 105 -14.04 22.35 19.68
CA SER A 105 -14.99 21.89 20.71
C SER A 105 -14.50 22.02 22.16
N LEU A 106 -13.28 22.50 22.39
CA LEU A 106 -12.69 22.70 23.73
C LEU A 106 -12.89 24.13 24.29
N PHE A 107 -13.62 24.98 23.57
CA PHE A 107 -14.00 26.33 23.99
C PHE A 107 -15.51 26.41 24.25
#